data_AF-A0A931ZES9-F1
#
_entry.id   AF-A0A931ZES9-F1
#
_cell.length_a   1.000
_cell.length_b   1.000
_cell.length_c   1.000
_cell.angle_alpha   90.00
_cell.angle_beta   90.00
_cell.angle_gamma   90.00
#
_symmetry.space_group_name_H-M   'P 1'
#
loop_
_entity.id
_entity.type
_entity.pdbx_description
1 polymer ?
#
loop_
_entity_poly.entity_id
_entity_poly.type
_entity_poly.pdbx_seq_one_letter_code
_entity_poly.pdbx_strand_id
1 'polypeptide(L)'
;MGDHLRKRRLELGLQQKDVAKKLGANVTSVLNWERNKRKTELRFLPAIYDFVGYVPEFRAETIAERLVAFRRGRGWSQKQFARALRVDPTTLSRWETGKKTPTGVYRVRVRATLDL
;
A
#
# COMPACT_ATOMS: atom_id res chain seq x y z
N MET A 1 -10.19 -4.67 3.69
CA MET A 1 -9.91 -3.85 2.49
C MET A 1 -11.17 -3.19 1.98
N GLY A 2 -12.21 -3.97 1.67
CA GLY A 2 -13.51 -3.49 1.19
C GLY A 2 -14.14 -2.41 2.03
N ASP A 3 -14.12 -2.57 3.36
CA ASP A 3 -14.74 -1.62 4.28
C ASP A 3 -14.05 -0.26 4.25
N HIS A 4 -12.72 -0.23 4.08
CA HIS A 4 -11.96 1.01 3.99
C HIS A 4 -12.17 1.71 2.65
N LEU A 5 -12.23 0.93 1.56
CA LEU A 5 -12.58 1.45 0.23
C LEU A 5 -13.99 2.08 0.25
N ARG A 6 -14.95 1.36 0.83
CA ARG A 6 -16.34 1.83 0.98
C ARG A 6 -16.41 3.07 1.86
N LYS A 7 -15.72 3.08 3.00
CA LYS A 7 -15.67 4.23 3.92
C LYS A 7 -15.15 5.48 3.19
N ARG A 8 -14.00 5.36 2.53
CA ARG A 8 -13.39 6.49 1.80
C ARG A 8 -14.28 6.98 0.66
N ARG A 9 -14.91 6.07 -0.07
CA ARG A 9 -15.88 6.42 -1.12
C ARG A 9 -17.03 7.26 -0.56
N LEU A 10 -17.62 6.83 0.56
CA LEU A 10 -18.73 7.53 1.19
C LEU A 10 -18.32 8.88 1.78
N GLU A 11 -17.14 8.98 2.41
CA GLU A 11 -16.57 10.26 2.88
C GLU A 11 -16.42 11.29 1.76
N LEU A 12 -16.07 10.84 0.56
CA LEU A 12 -15.90 11.68 -0.63
C LEU A 12 -17.21 11.88 -1.42
N GLY A 13 -18.33 11.31 -0.97
CA GLY A 13 -19.62 11.41 -1.66
C GLY A 13 -19.65 10.74 -3.05
N LEU A 14 -18.76 9.78 -3.32
CA LEU A 14 -18.58 9.20 -4.65
C LEU A 14 -19.50 7.99 -4.89
N GLN A 15 -19.91 7.79 -6.14
CA GLN A 15 -20.57 6.56 -6.56
C GLN A 15 -19.53 5.47 -6.86
N GLN A 16 -19.94 4.20 -6.84
CA GLN A 16 -19.03 3.07 -7.14
C GLN A 16 -18.41 3.19 -8.54
N LYS A 17 -19.15 3.76 -9.52
CA LYS A 17 -18.65 4.00 -10.88
C LYS A 17 -17.51 5.02 -10.94
N ASP A 18 -17.53 6.02 -10.06
CA ASP A 18 -16.49 7.05 -9.99
C ASP A 18 -15.20 6.46 -9.41
N VAL A 19 -15.34 5.62 -8.38
CA VAL A 19 -14.22 4.86 -7.81
C VAL A 19 -13.66 3.88 -8.83
N ALA A 20 -14.51 3.15 -9.56
CA ALA A 20 -14.07 2.24 -10.61
C ALA A 20 -13.21 2.95 -11.67
N LYS A 21 -13.65 4.13 -12.13
CA LYS A 21 -12.88 4.97 -13.05
C LYS A 21 -11.54 5.41 -12.47
N LYS A 22 -11.50 5.84 -11.21
CA LYS A 22 -10.25 6.22 -10.51
C LYS A 22 -9.28 5.05 -10.36
N LEU A 23 -9.80 3.86 -10.11
CA LEU A 23 -9.00 2.64 -9.89
C LEU A 23 -8.61 1.90 -11.18
N GLY A 24 -9.16 2.31 -12.34
CA GLY A 24 -9.01 1.55 -13.58
C GLY A 24 -9.65 0.16 -13.52
N ALA A 25 -10.68 -0.01 -12.70
CA ALA A 25 -11.36 -1.27 -12.44
C ALA A 25 -12.80 -1.26 -12.98
N ASN A 26 -13.43 -2.43 -13.05
CA ASN A 26 -14.86 -2.53 -13.34
C ASN A 26 -15.70 -2.17 -12.10
N VAL A 27 -16.88 -1.56 -12.31
CA VAL A 27 -17.81 -1.21 -11.22
C VAL A 27 -18.18 -2.43 -10.39
N THR A 28 -18.39 -3.57 -11.05
CA THR A 28 -18.66 -4.86 -10.38
C THR A 28 -17.49 -5.33 -9.51
N SER A 29 -16.24 -5.06 -9.91
CA SER A 29 -15.06 -5.36 -9.08
C SER A 29 -15.08 -4.52 -7.81
N VAL A 30 -15.33 -3.21 -7.93
CA VAL A 30 -15.47 -2.30 -6.78
C VAL A 30 -16.60 -2.76 -5.84
N LEU A 31 -17.77 -3.08 -6.38
CA LEU A 31 -18.88 -3.63 -5.59
C LEU A 31 -18.50 -4.90 -4.84
N ASN A 32 -17.82 -5.84 -5.51
CA ASN A 32 -17.40 -7.10 -4.90
C ASN A 32 -16.32 -6.88 -3.83
N TRP A 33 -15.39 -5.95 -4.03
CA TRP A 33 -14.40 -5.58 -3.04
C TRP A 33 -15.05 -4.92 -1.83
N GLU A 34 -15.94 -3.94 -2.02
CA GLU A 34 -16.66 -3.26 -0.92
C GLU A 34 -17.53 -4.21 -0.09
N ARG A 35 -18.01 -5.30 -0.69
CA ARG A 35 -18.76 -6.36 0.00
C ARG A 35 -17.87 -7.46 0.58
N ASN A 36 -16.54 -7.33 0.46
CA ASN A 36 -15.55 -8.34 0.81
C ASN A 36 -15.80 -9.72 0.16
N LYS A 37 -16.51 -9.77 -0.98
CA LYS A 37 -16.81 -11.00 -1.73
C LYS A 37 -15.62 -11.52 -2.54
N ARG A 38 -14.68 -10.64 -2.89
CA ARG A 38 -13.45 -10.95 -3.63
C ARG A 38 -12.29 -10.21 -3.00
N LYS A 39 -11.12 -10.85 -2.97
CA LYS A 39 -9.85 -10.16 -2.65
C LYS A 39 -9.47 -9.23 -3.80
N THR A 40 -8.81 -8.14 -3.44
CA THR A 40 -8.24 -7.19 -4.39
C THR A 40 -7.06 -7.83 -5.09
N GLU A 41 -6.94 -7.62 -6.39
CA GLU A 41 -5.76 -8.08 -7.13
C GLU A 41 -4.60 -7.10 -6.96
N LEU A 42 -3.37 -7.62 -6.91
CA LEU A 42 -2.16 -6.84 -6.64
C LEU A 42 -1.99 -5.62 -7.56
N ARG A 43 -2.38 -5.74 -8.83
CA ARG A 43 -2.29 -4.65 -9.83
C ARG A 43 -3.13 -3.42 -9.48
N PHE A 44 -4.17 -3.56 -8.67
CA PHE A 44 -5.02 -2.44 -8.25
C PHE A 44 -4.53 -1.78 -6.96
N LEU A 45 -3.59 -2.39 -6.24
CA LEU A 45 -3.09 -1.85 -4.98
C LEU A 45 -2.46 -0.46 -5.10
N PRO A 46 -1.74 -0.08 -6.19
CA PRO A 46 -1.28 1.30 -6.38
C PRO A 46 -2.42 2.30 -6.42
N ALA A 47 -3.40 2.07 -7.31
CA ALA A 47 -4.53 2.98 -7.43
C ALA A 47 -5.36 3.05 -6.15
N ILE A 48 -5.48 1.93 -5.41
CA ILE A 48 -6.21 1.93 -4.14
C ILE A 48 -5.41 2.60 -3.03
N TYR A 49 -4.08 2.44 -3.01
CA TYR A 49 -3.22 3.19 -2.11
C TYR A 49 -3.37 4.69 -2.36
N ASP A 50 -3.35 5.13 -3.62
CA ASP A 50 -3.53 6.54 -3.96
C ASP A 50 -4.93 7.06 -3.60
N PHE A 51 -5.95 6.20 -3.67
CA PHE A 51 -7.33 6.56 -3.36
C PHE A 51 -7.63 6.59 -1.85
N VAL A 52 -7.17 5.58 -1.10
CA VAL A 52 -7.49 5.36 0.33
C VAL A 52 -6.39 5.91 1.26
N GLY A 53 -5.18 6.14 0.74
CA GLY A 53 -3.99 6.59 1.49
C GLY A 53 -3.21 5.46 2.15
N TYR A 54 -3.75 4.23 2.15
CA TYR A 54 -3.08 3.03 2.67
C TYR A 54 -3.78 1.77 2.14
N VAL A 55 -3.10 0.62 2.22
CA VAL A 55 -3.65 -0.69 1.82
C VAL A 55 -3.86 -1.56 3.07
N PRO A 56 -5.10 -1.72 3.56
CA PRO A 56 -5.46 -2.51 4.74
C PRO A 56 -5.01 -3.98 4.76
N GLU A 57 -4.80 -4.60 3.60
CA GLU A 57 -4.23 -5.97 3.50
C GLU A 57 -2.80 -6.03 4.05
N PHE A 58 -2.19 -4.88 4.27
CA PHE A 58 -0.99 -4.71 5.05
C PHE A 58 -1.26 -3.86 6.31
N ARG A 59 -2.16 -4.32 7.17
CA ARG A 59 -2.09 -3.92 8.59
C ARG A 59 -0.74 -4.39 9.11
N ALA A 60 0.24 -3.51 8.94
CA ALA A 60 1.61 -3.76 9.23
C ALA A 60 1.86 -3.30 10.66
N GLU A 61 1.86 -4.27 11.57
CA GLU A 61 2.16 -4.06 12.98
C GLU A 61 3.63 -3.71 13.14
N THR A 62 4.48 -4.25 12.25
CA THR A 62 5.92 -4.05 12.25
C THR A 62 6.39 -3.09 11.15
N ILE A 63 7.56 -2.47 11.33
CA ILE A 63 8.18 -1.63 10.28
C ILE A 63 8.53 -2.44 9.03
N ALA A 64 8.86 -3.72 9.18
CA ALA A 64 9.16 -4.64 8.09
C ALA A 64 7.96 -4.81 7.16
N GLU A 65 6.81 -5.11 7.73
CA GLU A 65 5.56 -5.21 7.00
C GLU A 65 5.17 -3.87 6.36
N ARG A 66 5.44 -2.72 7.02
CA ARG A 66 5.14 -1.39 6.45
C ARG A 66 5.99 -1.10 5.22
N LEU A 67 7.26 -1.49 5.24
CA LEU A 67 8.15 -1.39 4.09
C LEU A 67 7.64 -2.25 2.92
N VAL A 68 7.28 -3.51 3.18
CA VAL A 68 6.73 -4.42 2.16
C VAL A 68 5.42 -3.87 1.60
N ALA A 69 4.54 -3.39 2.47
CA ALA A 69 3.25 -2.80 2.13
C ALA A 69 3.39 -1.60 1.20
N PHE A 70 4.25 -0.65 1.58
CA PHE A 70 4.49 0.57 0.83
C PHE A 70 5.05 0.25 -0.54
N ARG A 71 6.03 -0.64 -0.59
CA ARG A 71 6.67 -1.07 -1.83
C ARG A 71 5.69 -1.76 -2.77
N ARG A 72 4.94 -2.75 -2.28
CA ARG A 72 3.95 -3.49 -3.07
C ARG A 72 2.78 -2.60 -3.46
N GLY A 73 2.35 -1.73 -2.56
CA GLY A 73 1.36 -0.69 -2.80
C GLY A 73 1.76 0.14 -4.01
N ARG A 74 3.00 0.57 -4.13
CA ARG A 74 3.48 1.34 -5.30
C ARG A 74 3.86 0.50 -6.53
N GLY A 75 3.67 -0.83 -6.48
CA GLY A 75 4.10 -1.74 -7.56
C GLY A 75 5.63 -1.79 -7.75
N TRP A 76 6.41 -1.40 -6.73
CA TRP A 76 7.87 -1.32 -6.83
C TRP A 76 8.55 -2.67 -6.57
N SER A 77 9.63 -2.92 -7.30
CA SER A 77 10.61 -3.96 -6.96
C SER A 77 11.43 -3.55 -5.73
N GLN A 78 12.08 -4.53 -5.06
CA GLN A 78 13.00 -4.21 -3.95
C GLN A 78 14.13 -3.28 -4.40
N LYS A 79 14.65 -3.45 -5.62
CA LYS A 79 15.71 -2.58 -6.16
C LYS A 79 15.25 -1.13 -6.31
N GLN A 80 14.04 -0.90 -6.81
CA GLN A 80 13.47 0.44 -6.93
C GLN A 80 13.28 1.10 -5.57
N PHE A 81 12.74 0.35 -4.59
CA PHE A 81 12.50 0.91 -3.26
C PHE A 81 13.81 1.16 -2.49
N ALA A 82 14.80 0.29 -2.63
CA ALA A 82 16.13 0.47 -2.04
C ALA A 82 16.81 1.74 -2.59
N ARG A 83 16.67 1.99 -3.91
CA ARG A 83 17.15 3.22 -4.55
C ARG A 83 16.44 4.46 -3.99
N ALA A 84 15.12 4.41 -3.81
CA ALA A 84 14.36 5.51 -3.20
C ALA A 84 14.83 5.81 -1.76
N LEU A 85 15.11 4.77 -0.98
CA LEU A 85 15.64 4.88 0.38
C LEU A 85 17.16 5.15 0.44
N ARG A 86 17.85 5.18 -0.70
CA ARG A 86 19.32 5.30 -0.81
C ARG A 86 20.04 4.26 0.06
N VAL A 87 19.65 2.99 -0.07
CA VAL A 87 20.28 1.84 0.59
C VAL A 87 20.54 0.73 -0.40
N ASP A 88 21.41 -0.22 -0.03
CA ASP A 88 21.62 -1.44 -0.80
C ASP A 88 20.36 -2.34 -0.78
N PRO A 89 19.98 -2.98 -1.90
CA PRO A 89 18.84 -3.91 -1.95
C PRO A 89 18.89 -5.02 -0.90
N THR A 90 20.09 -5.51 -0.53
CA THR A 90 20.26 -6.53 0.51
C THR A 90 19.93 -5.95 1.90
N THR A 91 20.20 -4.67 2.12
CA THR A 91 19.83 -3.97 3.36
C THR A 91 18.32 -3.84 3.48
N LEU A 92 17.67 -3.38 2.40
CA LEU A 92 16.21 -3.34 2.35
C LEU A 92 15.60 -4.74 2.53
N SER A 93 16.14 -5.76 1.87
CA SER A 93 15.65 -7.14 1.98
C SER A 93 15.68 -7.63 3.44
N ARG A 94 16.77 -7.39 4.18
CA ARG A 94 16.86 -7.73 5.62
C ARG A 94 15.84 -6.97 6.46
N TRP A 95 15.54 -5.72 6.11
CA TRP A 95 14.49 -4.94 6.78
C TRP A 95 13.09 -5.47 6.49
N GLU A 96 12.79 -5.77 5.23
CA GLU A 96 11.50 -6.33 4.81
C GLU A 96 11.25 -7.73 5.38
N THR A 97 12.30 -8.51 5.67
CA THR A 97 12.18 -9.82 6.34
C THR A 97 12.25 -9.74 7.87
N GLY A 98 12.34 -8.54 8.46
CA GLY A 98 12.45 -8.36 9.92
C GLY A 98 13.76 -8.85 10.54
N LYS A 99 14.75 -9.25 9.74
CA LYS A 99 16.08 -9.70 10.22
C LYS A 99 16.90 -8.55 10.79
N LYS A 100 16.63 -7.32 10.35
CA LYS A 100 17.16 -6.08 10.91
C LYS A 100 16.09 -5.01 10.90
N THR A 101 16.23 -4.04 11.80
CA THR A 101 15.37 -2.85 11.87
C THR A 101 16.18 -1.63 11.45
N PRO A 102 15.61 -0.68 10.69
CA PRO A 102 16.28 0.59 10.40
C PRO A 102 16.58 1.36 11.70
N THR A 103 17.82 1.82 11.87
CA THR A 103 18.26 2.60 13.04
C THR A 103 18.89 3.94 12.60
N GLY A 104 19.05 4.86 13.55
CA GLY A 104 19.67 6.17 13.31
C GLY A 104 19.06 6.94 12.13
N VAL A 105 19.91 7.43 11.23
CA VAL A 105 19.51 8.19 10.04
C VAL A 105 18.57 7.39 9.12
N TYR A 106 18.72 6.07 9.05
CA TYR A 106 17.85 5.23 8.22
C TYR A 106 16.42 5.17 8.77
N ARG A 107 16.26 5.16 10.10
CA ARG A 107 14.93 5.21 10.73
C ARG A 107 14.20 6.50 10.36
N VAL A 108 14.89 7.64 10.42
CA VAL A 108 14.32 8.95 10.05
C VAL A 108 13.89 8.95 8.58
N ARG A 109 14.75 8.44 7.68
CA ARG A 109 14.45 8.37 6.25
C ARG A 109 13.26 7.45 5.95
N VAL A 110 13.21 6.28 6.59
CA VAL A 110 12.09 5.34 6.45
C VAL A 110 10.79 5.98 6.92
N ARG A 111 10.78 6.63 8.09
CA ARG A 111 9.60 7.34 8.60
C ARG A 111 9.11 8.42 7.64
N ALA A 112 10.03 9.27 7.16
CA ALA A 112 9.69 10.31 6.17
C ALA A 112 9.18 9.73 4.85
N THR A 113 9.66 8.56 4.43
CA THR A 113 9.20 7.92 3.18
C THR A 113 7.83 7.28 3.34
N LEU A 114 7.52 6.76 4.54
CA LEU A 114 6.28 6.07 4.85
C LEU A 114 5.17 7.00 5.37
N ASP A 115 5.44 8.30 5.51
CA ASP A 115 4.57 9.31 6.16
C ASP A 115 4.21 8.93 7.62
N LEU A 116 5.20 8.50 8.42
CA LEU A 116 5.07 8.00 9.82
C LEU A 116 5.78 8.83 10.90
#